data_AF-A0A182NMY8-F1
#
_entry.id   AF-A0A182NMY8-F1
#
_cell.length_a   1.000
_cell.length_b   1.000
_cell.length_c   1.000
_cell.angle_alpha   90.00
_cell.angle_beta   90.00
_cell.angle_gamma   90.00
#
_symmetry.space_group_name_H-M   'P 1'
#
loop_
_entity.id
_entity.type
_entity.pdbx_description
1 polymer ?
#
loop_
_entity_poly.entity_id
_entity_poly.type
_entity_poly.pdbx_seq_one_letter_code
_entity_poly.pdbx_strand_id
1 'polypeptide(L)'
;SIHEEHVFIDPEADHEPIDQEEGLNYEEEYLDDDGCPSLPGSIFNENYDEEYLEEEHDEDNLSNNDPQTSNLKNALRIWFIKNKISRRAGNDLLSILRNNVSACNLPQDMRTILKPPRKVCYFNGVHGCQKCKCRGIVLKTPRKVIFEDIGAEDRTDEDFRNECCSINGHRRGPTPLLDLKHFDIIKQVP
;
A
#
# COMPACT_ATOMS: atom_id res chain seq x y z
N SER A 1 28.95 -17.82 -83.17
CA SER A 1 28.68 -16.37 -83.10
C SER A 1 27.33 -16.16 -82.43
N ILE A 2 27.35 -15.43 -81.31
CA ILE A 2 26.27 -14.60 -80.69
C ILE A 2 24.96 -15.32 -80.35
N HIS A 3 24.76 -15.73 -79.07
CA HIS A 3 24.07 -15.02 -77.95
C HIS A 3 22.56 -14.88 -78.17
N GLU A 4 21.76 -15.63 -77.39
CA GLU A 4 20.94 -15.14 -76.24
C GLU A 4 19.60 -14.59 -76.78
N GLU A 5 18.44 -14.71 -76.15
CA GLU A 5 18.09 -14.83 -74.74
C GLU A 5 16.59 -15.19 -74.68
N HIS A 6 16.17 -15.91 -73.65
CA HIS A 6 14.77 -16.13 -73.32
C HIS A 6 14.35 -15.04 -72.32
N VAL A 7 13.40 -14.18 -72.70
CA VAL A 7 12.77 -13.23 -71.77
C VAL A 7 11.34 -13.66 -71.46
N PHE A 8 11.09 -13.66 -70.15
CA PHE A 8 9.89 -14.03 -69.42
C PHE A 8 8.74 -13.01 -69.58
N ILE A 9 7.56 -13.47 -69.20
CA ILE A 9 6.24 -12.84 -69.30
C ILE A 9 6.04 -11.78 -68.19
N ASP A 10 5.56 -10.59 -68.58
CA ASP A 10 4.96 -9.48 -67.80
C ASP A 10 3.62 -9.87 -67.09
N PRO A 11 2.92 -9.05 -66.25
CA PRO A 11 3.08 -7.61 -65.95
C PRO A 11 2.87 -7.15 -64.47
N GLU A 12 3.24 -5.89 -64.23
CA GLU A 12 2.70 -4.79 -63.37
C GLU A 12 1.46 -5.06 -62.47
N ALA A 13 1.22 -4.41 -61.32
CA ALA A 13 1.43 -2.99 -61.01
C ALA A 13 1.28 -2.63 -59.50
N ASP A 14 1.80 -1.44 -59.17
CA ASP A 14 1.32 -0.43 -58.19
C ASP A 14 2.00 -0.24 -56.81
N HIS A 15 2.87 0.79 -56.82
CA HIS A 15 3.11 1.90 -55.86
C HIS A 15 3.62 1.59 -54.43
N GLU A 16 4.62 2.27 -53.82
CA GLU A 16 5.50 3.43 -54.08
C GLU A 16 6.59 3.44 -52.96
N PRO A 17 7.66 4.28 -53.03
CA PRO A 17 8.98 4.00 -52.47
C PRO A 17 9.13 4.41 -51.00
N ILE A 18 9.95 3.65 -50.27
CA ILE A 18 10.54 4.07 -49.00
C ILE A 18 11.94 4.57 -49.34
N ASP A 19 12.09 5.89 -49.46
CA ASP A 19 13.42 6.51 -49.57
C ASP A 19 14.19 6.33 -48.27
N GLN A 20 15.37 5.73 -48.41
CA GLN A 20 16.53 5.75 -47.51
C GLN A 20 17.18 7.16 -47.67
N GLU A 21 17.74 7.86 -46.70
CA GLU A 21 18.98 7.63 -45.91
C GLU A 21 19.15 8.90 -45.03
N GLU A 22 19.43 8.78 -43.73
CA GLU A 22 20.75 8.98 -43.07
C GLU A 22 20.87 10.28 -42.25
N GLY A 23 21.32 10.11 -41.00
CA GLY A 23 22.24 11.01 -40.31
C GLY A 23 21.68 12.32 -39.72
N LEU A 24 21.67 12.43 -38.40
CA LEU A 24 22.80 13.02 -37.66
C LEU A 24 22.49 13.06 -36.15
N ASN A 25 23.48 12.57 -35.41
CA ASN A 25 23.62 12.56 -33.97
C ASN A 25 23.77 13.99 -33.43
N TYR A 26 23.00 14.35 -32.39
CA TYR A 26 23.33 15.43 -31.48
C TYR A 26 22.94 14.99 -30.06
N GLU A 27 23.89 14.34 -29.39
CA GLU A 27 23.97 14.32 -27.93
C GLU A 27 24.29 15.74 -27.47
N GLU A 28 23.43 16.31 -26.64
CA GLU A 28 23.69 17.56 -25.94
C GLU A 28 24.24 17.20 -24.55
N GLU A 29 25.57 17.16 -24.43
CA GLU A 29 26.29 17.02 -23.17
C GLU A 29 26.15 18.31 -22.33
N TYR A 30 25.41 18.25 -21.22
CA TYR A 30 25.54 19.23 -20.15
C TYR A 30 26.59 18.74 -19.15
N LEU A 31 27.74 19.42 -19.11
CA LEU A 31 28.77 19.22 -18.10
C LEU A 31 28.36 19.92 -16.80
N ASP A 32 27.96 19.14 -15.79
CA ASP A 32 27.89 19.59 -14.39
C ASP A 32 29.22 19.24 -13.68
N ASP A 33 29.84 20.24 -13.05
CA ASP A 33 31.23 20.26 -12.54
C ASP A 33 31.48 19.47 -11.23
N ASP A 34 30.68 18.43 -10.94
CA ASP A 34 30.87 17.59 -9.75
C ASP A 34 30.80 16.09 -10.12
N GLY A 35 31.97 15.46 -10.18
CA GLY A 35 32.14 14.08 -10.66
C GLY A 35 31.30 13.02 -9.93
N CYS A 36 30.29 12.48 -10.62
CA CYS A 36 29.71 11.17 -10.34
C CYS A 36 29.21 10.53 -11.66
N PRO A 37 29.82 9.44 -12.15
CA PRO A 37 29.39 8.79 -13.39
C PRO A 37 27.98 8.20 -13.21
N SER A 38 27.00 8.76 -13.90
CA SER A 38 25.62 8.28 -13.90
C SER A 38 25.51 7.05 -14.81
N LEU A 39 25.09 5.91 -14.25
CA LEU A 39 24.73 4.73 -15.04
C LEU A 39 23.41 5.00 -15.80
N PRO A 40 23.31 4.63 -17.09
CA PRO A 40 22.10 4.82 -17.87
C PRO A 40 21.02 3.86 -17.37
N GLY A 41 19.94 4.40 -16.81
CA GLY A 41 18.77 3.63 -16.39
C GLY A 41 18.11 4.08 -15.08
N SER A 42 18.66 5.07 -14.37
CA SER A 42 18.09 5.54 -13.11
C SER A 42 17.53 6.94 -13.24
N ILE A 43 16.35 7.07 -13.86
CA ILE A 43 15.47 8.20 -13.53
C ILE A 43 14.88 7.88 -12.15
N PHE A 44 15.63 8.21 -11.10
CA PHE A 44 15.00 8.63 -9.85
C PHE A 44 14.35 9.97 -10.12
N ASN A 45 13.02 10.00 -10.22
CA ASN A 45 12.28 11.13 -9.69
C ASN A 45 10.86 10.70 -9.28
N GLU A 46 10.75 10.43 -7.98
CA GLU A 46 9.75 11.00 -7.06
C GLU A 46 8.42 11.43 -7.69
N ASN A 47 7.50 10.49 -7.90
CA ASN A 47 6.08 10.83 -7.86
C ASN A 47 5.18 9.60 -7.75
N TYR A 48 5.05 9.00 -6.57
CA TYR A 48 3.84 8.27 -6.13
C TYR A 48 3.93 8.06 -4.61
N ASP A 49 3.59 9.11 -3.88
CA ASP A 49 2.71 9.09 -2.69
C ASP A 49 2.50 10.54 -2.23
N GLU A 50 2.03 11.40 -3.15
CA GLU A 50 1.20 12.54 -2.77
C GLU A 50 -0.29 12.11 -2.78
N GLU A 51 -0.54 10.84 -2.46
CA GLU A 51 -1.88 10.33 -2.21
C GLU A 51 -2.28 10.78 -0.81
N TYR A 52 -2.84 12.00 -0.76
CA TYR A 52 -3.75 12.47 0.28
C TYR A 52 -3.40 11.94 1.68
N LEU A 53 -2.32 12.46 2.26
CA LEU A 53 -2.39 12.69 3.70
C LEU A 53 -3.53 13.69 3.88
N GLU A 54 -4.76 13.19 4.06
CA GLU A 54 -5.66 13.90 4.92
C GLU A 54 -4.85 14.13 6.19
N GLU A 55 -4.43 15.37 6.40
CA GLU A 55 -4.40 15.89 7.75
C GLU A 55 -5.84 15.79 8.25
N GLU A 56 -6.29 14.58 8.60
CA GLU A 56 -7.46 14.38 9.44
C GLU A 56 -7.06 15.07 10.73
N HIS A 57 -7.48 16.32 10.86
CA HIS A 57 -7.54 17.02 12.13
C HIS A 57 -8.21 16.03 13.09
N ASP A 58 -7.48 15.62 14.14
CA ASP A 58 -7.96 14.68 15.15
C ASP A 58 -9.17 15.29 15.89
N GLU A 59 -10.34 15.37 15.24
CA GLU A 59 -11.60 15.73 15.86
C GLU A 59 -12.25 14.48 16.47
N ASP A 60 -11.50 13.77 17.30
CA ASP A 60 -12.05 12.95 18.37
C ASP A 60 -11.83 13.66 19.71
N ASN A 61 -12.28 14.92 19.80
CA ASN A 61 -12.47 15.59 21.07
C ASN A 61 -13.77 15.08 21.73
N LEU A 62 -13.81 13.79 22.07
CA LEU A 62 -14.68 13.31 23.13
C LEU A 62 -13.86 13.19 24.41
N SER A 63 -13.37 14.35 24.86
CA SER A 63 -12.83 14.56 26.20
C SER A 63 -13.95 14.34 27.23
N ASN A 64 -14.19 13.07 27.56
CA ASN A 64 -14.61 12.70 28.91
C ASN A 64 -13.34 12.22 29.61
N ASN A 65 -12.66 13.16 30.27
CA ASN A 65 -11.51 12.93 31.15
C ASN A 65 -11.95 12.25 32.45
N ASP A 66 -12.72 11.16 32.35
CA ASP A 66 -12.97 10.25 33.46
C ASP A 66 -11.99 9.06 33.33
N PRO A 67 -11.00 8.92 34.24
CA PRO A 67 -10.00 7.85 34.20
C PRO A 67 -10.62 6.44 34.17
N GLN A 68 -11.81 6.26 34.73
CA GLN A 68 -12.51 4.99 34.79
C GLN A 68 -13.09 4.63 33.42
N THR A 69 -13.70 5.59 32.73
CA THR A 69 -14.25 5.40 31.38
C THR A 69 -13.16 5.06 30.36
N SER A 70 -11.96 5.65 30.47
CA SER A 70 -10.83 5.35 29.56
C SER A 70 -10.26 3.94 29.79
N ASN A 71 -10.14 3.51 31.05
CA ASN A 71 -9.71 2.16 31.38
C ASN A 71 -10.71 1.11 30.89
N LEU A 72 -12.02 1.33 31.09
CA LEU A 72 -13.05 0.45 30.57
C LEU A 72 -13.01 0.34 29.03
N LYS A 73 -12.86 1.46 28.32
CA LYS A 73 -12.75 1.47 26.85
C LYS A 73 -11.55 0.64 26.38
N ASN A 74 -10.40 0.77 27.03
CA ASN A 74 -9.20 -0.01 26.71
C ASN A 74 -9.37 -1.50 27.04
N ALA A 75 -9.97 -1.84 28.18
CA ALA A 75 -10.26 -3.22 28.55
C ALA A 75 -11.21 -3.89 27.54
N LEU A 76 -12.29 -3.20 27.17
CA LEU A 76 -13.23 -3.67 26.14
C LEU A 76 -12.57 -3.84 24.79
N ARG A 77 -11.73 -2.88 24.38
CA ARG A 77 -10.95 -2.97 23.14
C ARG A 77 -10.12 -4.24 23.08
N ILE A 78 -9.30 -4.49 24.11
CA ILE A 78 -8.44 -5.67 24.19
C ILE A 78 -9.28 -6.95 24.19
N TRP A 79 -10.37 -6.97 24.97
CA TRP A 79 -11.25 -8.12 25.06
C TRP A 79 -11.93 -8.45 23.72
N PHE A 80 -12.44 -7.44 23.00
CA PHE A 80 -13.06 -7.62 21.70
C PHE A 80 -12.11 -8.22 20.66
N ILE A 81 -10.87 -7.71 20.59
CA ILE A 81 -9.86 -8.18 19.65
C ILE A 81 -9.45 -9.61 20.01
N LYS A 82 -9.12 -9.85 21.29
CA LYS A 82 -8.66 -11.15 21.77
C LYS A 82 -9.69 -12.27 21.55
N ASN A 83 -10.98 -11.98 21.75
CA ASN A 83 -12.06 -12.97 21.60
C ASN A 83 -12.66 -12.99 20.19
N LYS A 84 -12.11 -12.23 19.23
CA LYS A 84 -12.61 -12.14 17.84
C LYS A 84 -14.10 -11.85 17.77
N ILE A 85 -14.58 -10.96 18.65
CA ILE A 85 -16.01 -10.64 18.74
C ILE A 85 -16.46 -9.98 17.44
N SER A 86 -17.54 -10.53 16.85
CA SER A 86 -18.10 -9.97 15.63
C SER A 86 -18.64 -8.55 15.88
N ARG A 87 -18.61 -7.69 14.85
CA ARG A 87 -19.15 -6.33 14.93
C ARG A 87 -20.59 -6.28 15.46
N ARG A 88 -21.43 -7.26 15.06
CA ARG A 88 -22.82 -7.36 15.52
C ARG A 88 -22.90 -7.62 17.02
N ALA A 89 -22.26 -8.70 17.48
CA ALA A 89 -22.23 -9.05 18.90
C ALA A 89 -21.60 -7.95 19.76
N GLY A 90 -20.59 -7.26 19.23
CA GLY A 90 -19.99 -6.08 19.85
C GLY A 90 -20.97 -4.93 20.03
N ASN A 91 -21.67 -4.55 18.98
CA ASN A 91 -22.68 -3.48 19.02
C ASN A 91 -23.85 -3.84 19.95
N ASP A 92 -24.27 -5.10 19.97
CA ASP A 92 -25.31 -5.60 20.88
C ASP A 92 -24.85 -5.48 22.33
N LEU A 93 -23.61 -5.90 22.63
CA LEU A 93 -23.02 -5.74 23.96
C LEU A 93 -22.96 -4.27 24.37
N LEU A 94 -22.51 -3.38 23.48
CA LEU A 94 -22.46 -1.94 23.77
C LEU A 94 -23.85 -1.36 24.03
N SER A 95 -24.87 -1.82 23.31
CA SER A 95 -26.27 -1.45 23.55
C SER A 95 -26.74 -1.86 24.95
N ILE A 96 -26.45 -3.09 25.35
CA ILE A 96 -26.79 -3.61 26.68
C ILE A 96 -26.07 -2.79 27.77
N LEU A 97 -24.77 -2.53 27.60
CA LEU A 97 -23.99 -1.76 28.56
C LEU A 97 -24.50 -0.33 28.72
N ARG A 98 -24.83 0.36 27.62
CA ARG A 98 -25.39 1.72 27.67
C ARG A 98 -26.72 1.78 28.42
N ASN A 99 -27.57 0.76 28.25
CA ASN A 99 -28.90 0.75 28.87
C ASN A 99 -28.87 0.40 30.36
N ASN A 100 -27.85 -0.31 30.83
CA ASN A 100 -27.80 -0.84 32.20
C ASN A 100 -26.71 -0.20 33.07
N VAL A 101 -25.77 0.54 32.49
CA VAL A 101 -24.63 1.16 33.18
C VAL A 101 -24.54 2.63 32.81
N SER A 102 -25.16 3.50 33.61
CA SER A 102 -25.27 4.94 33.35
C SER A 102 -23.96 5.72 33.45
N ALA A 103 -22.87 5.10 33.90
CA ALA A 103 -21.60 5.76 34.17
C ALA A 103 -20.60 5.73 32.99
N CYS A 104 -20.98 5.19 31.83
CA CYS A 104 -20.03 4.95 30.75
C CYS A 104 -20.50 5.57 29.43
N ASN A 105 -19.91 6.71 29.04
CA ASN A 105 -20.05 7.28 27.69
C ASN A 105 -19.33 6.38 26.66
N LEU A 106 -20.00 5.27 26.29
CA LEU A 106 -19.55 4.30 25.30
C LEU A 106 -20.06 4.67 23.91
N PRO A 107 -19.22 4.57 22.86
CA PRO A 107 -19.62 4.88 21.50
C PRO A 107 -20.69 3.93 20.98
N GLN A 108 -21.46 4.39 19.99
CA GLN A 108 -22.54 3.61 19.38
C GLN A 108 -22.00 2.40 18.60
N ASP A 109 -20.89 2.60 17.89
CA ASP A 109 -20.23 1.58 17.07
C ASP A 109 -18.99 1.05 17.78
N MET A 110 -18.90 -0.28 17.88
CA MET A 110 -17.72 -1.01 18.33
C MET A 110 -16.45 -0.57 17.60
N ARG A 111 -16.52 -0.21 16.31
CA ARG A 111 -15.36 0.22 15.53
C ARG A 111 -14.68 1.44 16.13
N THR A 112 -15.43 2.35 16.74
CA THR A 112 -14.89 3.52 17.43
C THR A 112 -14.02 3.11 18.63
N ILE A 113 -14.41 2.06 19.37
CA ILE A 113 -13.59 1.50 20.46
C ILE A 113 -12.34 0.80 19.89
N LEU A 114 -12.51 0.10 18.77
CA LEU A 114 -11.47 -0.70 18.14
C LEU A 114 -10.43 0.11 17.36
N LYS A 115 -10.52 1.46 17.29
CA LYS A 115 -9.71 2.40 16.47
C LYS A 115 -8.90 1.72 15.37
N PRO A 116 -9.30 1.80 14.09
CA PRO A 116 -8.65 1.07 13.02
C PRO A 116 -7.14 1.39 12.98
N PRO A 117 -6.29 0.45 12.53
CA PRO A 117 -4.87 0.69 12.35
C PRO A 117 -4.66 1.64 11.15
N ARG A 118 -4.84 2.96 11.37
CA ARG A 118 -4.77 4.01 10.33
C ARG A 118 -3.37 4.24 9.75
N LYS A 119 -2.34 3.66 10.36
CA LYS A 119 -0.93 3.81 9.96
C LYS A 119 -0.32 2.49 9.47
N VAL A 120 -1.13 1.63 8.87
CA VAL A 120 -0.72 0.39 8.18
C VAL A 120 -1.11 0.52 6.72
N CYS A 121 -0.23 0.08 5.81
CA CYS A 121 -0.45 0.09 4.37
C CYS A 121 -1.75 -0.65 4.04
N TYR A 122 -2.54 -0.08 3.12
CA TYR A 122 -3.78 -0.69 2.66
C TYR A 122 -3.50 -2.01 1.91
N PHE A 123 -4.44 -2.95 1.92
CA PHE A 123 -4.19 -4.30 1.35
C PHE A 123 -3.88 -4.30 -0.15
N ASN A 124 -4.28 -3.24 -0.88
CA ASN A 124 -3.94 -3.04 -2.29
C ASN A 124 -2.65 -2.22 -2.52
N GLY A 125 -1.95 -1.81 -1.46
CA GLY A 125 -0.71 -1.05 -1.55
C GLY A 125 0.50 -1.94 -1.83
N VAL A 126 1.63 -1.32 -2.19
CA VAL A 126 2.88 -2.02 -2.55
C VAL A 126 3.35 -2.96 -1.44
N HIS A 127 3.26 -2.54 -0.18
CA HIS A 127 3.56 -3.38 0.99
C HIS A 127 2.27 -3.74 1.74
N GLY A 128 1.18 -3.98 1.01
CA GLY A 128 -0.17 -4.08 1.57
C GLY A 128 -0.49 -5.38 2.30
N CYS A 129 0.20 -6.48 1.96
CA CYS A 129 -0.08 -7.76 2.60
C CYS A 129 0.32 -7.73 4.07
N GLN A 130 -0.61 -8.03 4.98
CA GLN A 130 -0.33 -8.16 6.39
C GLN A 130 0.41 -9.47 6.72
N LYS A 131 0.20 -10.55 5.94
CA LYS A 131 0.67 -11.90 6.27
C LYS A 131 2.10 -12.20 5.84
N CYS A 132 2.53 -11.65 4.70
CA CYS A 132 3.86 -11.88 4.16
C CYS A 132 4.52 -10.56 3.75
N LYS A 133 5.84 -10.60 3.59
CA LYS A 133 6.67 -9.46 3.19
C LYS A 133 6.65 -9.22 1.67
N CYS A 134 5.61 -9.69 0.96
CA CYS A 134 5.52 -9.50 -0.48
C CYS A 134 5.49 -8.02 -0.84
N ARG A 135 6.09 -7.70 -1.99
CA ARG A 135 6.16 -6.35 -2.53
C ARG A 135 5.49 -6.33 -3.89
N GLY A 136 4.44 -5.53 -4.01
CA GLY A 136 3.74 -5.31 -5.25
C GLY A 136 4.55 -4.47 -6.25
N ILE A 137 4.22 -4.62 -7.53
CA ILE A 137 4.75 -3.82 -8.63
C ILE A 137 3.66 -2.84 -9.06
N VAL A 138 4.01 -1.56 -9.17
CA VAL A 138 3.08 -0.53 -9.66
C VAL A 138 3.15 -0.46 -11.18
N LEU A 139 2.06 -0.83 -11.85
CA LEU A 139 1.88 -0.55 -13.27
C LEU A 139 1.42 0.90 -13.43
N LYS A 140 2.02 1.64 -14.38
CA LYS A 140 1.65 3.04 -14.65
C LYS A 140 0.35 3.15 -15.46
N THR A 141 0.14 2.22 -16.40
CA THR A 141 -1.03 2.22 -17.31
C THR A 141 -1.51 0.78 -17.52
N PRO A 142 -2.65 0.36 -16.96
CA PRO A 142 -3.48 1.10 -16.00
C PRO A 142 -2.76 1.25 -14.64
N ARG A 143 -3.07 2.31 -13.88
CA ARG A 143 -2.53 2.50 -12.53
C ARG A 143 -3.06 1.42 -11.60
N LYS A 144 -2.24 0.40 -11.33
CA LYS A 144 -2.58 -0.75 -10.46
C LYS A 144 -1.34 -1.31 -9.79
N VAL A 145 -1.51 -1.82 -8.57
CA VAL A 145 -0.50 -2.67 -7.92
C VAL A 145 -0.79 -4.12 -8.27
N ILE A 146 0.20 -4.84 -8.76
CA ILE A 146 0.12 -6.29 -9.02
C ILE A 146 1.11 -7.03 -8.11
N PHE A 147 0.76 -8.24 -7.70
CA PHE A 147 1.63 -9.13 -6.93
C PHE A 147 1.94 -10.34 -7.78
N GLU A 148 3.16 -10.39 -8.32
CA GLU A 148 3.61 -11.51 -9.17
C GLU A 148 4.19 -12.66 -8.34
N ASP A 149 4.70 -12.35 -7.15
CA ASP A 149 5.34 -13.30 -6.25
C ASP A 149 4.34 -13.95 -5.30
N ILE A 150 4.37 -15.29 -5.26
CA ILE A 150 3.57 -16.14 -4.37
C ILE A 150 4.41 -16.78 -3.25
N GLY A 151 5.74 -16.58 -3.25
CA GLY A 151 6.71 -17.22 -2.36
C GLY A 151 7.39 -16.28 -1.37
N ALA A 152 6.83 -15.10 -1.12
CA ALA A 152 7.38 -14.14 -0.18
C ALA A 152 7.42 -14.69 1.26
N GLU A 153 8.45 -14.33 2.01
CA GLU A 153 8.61 -14.72 3.41
C GLU A 153 7.40 -14.29 4.26
N ASP A 154 6.96 -15.16 5.16
CA ASP A 154 5.93 -14.84 6.15
C ASP A 154 6.40 -13.70 7.06
N ARG A 155 5.49 -12.79 7.38
CA ARG A 155 5.71 -11.76 8.38
C ARG A 155 5.45 -12.36 9.75
N THR A 156 6.33 -12.11 10.71
CA THR A 156 6.12 -12.53 12.10
C THR A 156 5.51 -11.39 12.94
N ASP A 157 4.93 -11.71 14.09
CA ASP A 157 4.49 -10.69 15.06
C ASP A 157 5.66 -9.80 15.51
N GLU A 158 6.84 -10.41 15.69
CA GLU A 158 8.08 -9.69 16.02
C GLU A 158 8.49 -8.74 14.89
N ASP A 159 8.49 -9.21 13.63
CA ASP A 159 8.74 -8.34 12.47
C ASP A 159 7.79 -7.15 12.46
N PHE A 160 6.48 -7.38 12.59
CA PHE A 160 5.49 -6.31 12.56
C PHE A 160 5.68 -5.30 13.69
N ARG A 161 6.12 -5.75 14.88
CA ARG A 161 6.38 -4.86 16.03
C ARG A 161 7.68 -4.09 15.86
N ASN A 162 8.71 -4.71 15.30
CA ASN A 162 10.05 -4.14 15.17
C ASN A 162 10.27 -3.37 13.87
N GLU A 163 9.42 -3.55 12.85
CA GLU A 163 9.54 -2.89 11.55
C GLU A 163 9.52 -1.36 11.69
N CYS A 164 10.63 -0.68 11.39
CA CYS A 164 10.70 0.77 11.47
C CYS A 164 9.56 1.41 10.66
N CYS A 165 8.83 2.34 11.29
CA CYS A 165 7.77 3.06 10.62
C CYS A 165 8.36 3.84 9.44
N SER A 166 8.02 3.44 8.23
CA SER A 166 8.51 4.06 6.98
C SER A 166 7.32 4.37 6.10
N ILE A 167 7.39 5.49 5.37
CA ILE A 167 6.38 5.86 4.37
C ILE A 167 6.18 4.74 3.33
N ASN A 168 7.29 4.07 3.01
CA ASN A 168 7.37 2.97 2.07
C ASN A 168 7.29 1.58 2.75
N GLY A 169 7.02 1.52 4.07
CA GLY A 169 6.91 0.26 4.82
C GLY A 169 5.48 -0.27 4.89
N HIS A 170 5.30 -1.50 5.36
CA HIS A 170 3.96 -2.01 5.68
C HIS A 170 3.35 -1.21 6.83
N ARG A 171 4.16 -0.86 7.83
CA ARG A 171 3.78 0.03 8.92
C ARG A 171 4.30 1.45 8.64
N ARG A 172 3.37 2.39 8.48
CA ARG A 172 3.65 3.82 8.22
C ARG A 172 3.70 4.67 9.50
N GLY A 173 3.39 4.09 10.67
CA GLY A 173 3.34 4.81 11.94
C GLY A 173 2.84 3.94 13.10
N PRO A 174 2.72 4.52 14.32
CA PRO A 174 2.22 3.79 15.47
C PRO A 174 0.79 3.31 15.21
N THR A 175 0.52 2.08 15.62
CA THR A 175 -0.79 1.44 15.46
C THR A 175 -1.25 0.88 16.80
N PRO A 176 -2.53 1.00 17.15
CA PRO A 176 -3.07 0.43 18.38
C PRO A 176 -2.94 -1.10 18.50
N LEU A 177 -2.59 -1.79 17.41
CA LEU A 177 -2.29 -3.23 17.46
C LEU A 177 -1.04 -3.51 18.30
N LEU A 178 -0.12 -2.55 18.41
CA LEU A 178 1.12 -2.72 19.20
C LEU A 178 0.84 -2.84 20.71
N ASP A 179 -0.26 -2.27 21.20
CA ASP A 179 -0.63 -2.31 22.62
C ASP A 179 -1.02 -3.72 23.10
N LEU A 180 -1.26 -4.66 22.18
CA LEU A 180 -1.72 -6.02 22.47
C LEU A 180 -0.54 -6.95 22.80
N LYS A 181 -0.01 -6.90 24.03
CA LYS A 181 1.22 -7.62 24.44
C LYS A 181 1.18 -9.17 24.40
N HIS A 182 0.01 -9.77 24.30
CA HIS A 182 -0.19 -11.23 24.27
C HIS A 182 -1.11 -11.64 23.13
N PHE A 183 -0.86 -11.05 21.97
CA PHE A 183 -1.64 -11.24 20.76
C PHE A 183 -0.69 -11.22 19.57
N ASP A 184 -0.63 -12.34 18.84
CA ASP A 184 0.14 -12.46 17.60
C ASP A 184 -0.66 -11.74 16.50
N ILE A 185 -0.22 -10.53 16.16
CA ILE A 185 -0.92 -9.63 15.25
C ILE A 185 -1.06 -10.27 13.87
N ILE A 186 -0.07 -11.05 13.43
CA ILE A 186 -0.07 -11.61 12.09
C ILE A 186 -0.97 -12.84 12.01
N LYS A 187 -0.96 -13.71 13.01
CA LYS A 187 -1.76 -14.94 12.99
C LYS A 187 -3.21 -14.72 13.43
N GLN A 188 -3.49 -13.76 14.30
CA GLN A 188 -4.79 -13.65 14.96
C GLN A 188 -5.71 -12.58 14.38
N VAL A 189 -5.18 -11.55 13.70
CA VAL A 189 -5.99 -10.64 12.88
C VAL A 189 -6.35 -11.37 11.59
N PRO A 190 -7.60 -11.31 11.08
CA PRO A 190 -7.98 -11.90 9.80
C PRO A 190 -7.21 -11.26 8.64
#